data_AF-A0A0B7NPU5-F1
#
_entry.id   AF-A0A0B7NPU5-F1
#
_cell.length_a   1.000
_cell.length_b   1.000
_cell.length_c   1.000
_cell.angle_alpha   90.00
_cell.angle_beta   90.00
_cell.angle_gamma   90.00
#
_symmetry.space_group_name_H-M   'P 1'
#
loop_
_entity.id
_entity.type
_entity.pdbx_description
1 polymer ?
#
loop_
_entity_poly.entity_id
_entity_poly.type
_entity_poly.pdbx_seq_one_letter_code
_entity_poly.pdbx_strand_id
1 'polypeptide(L)'
;MAESLLVVDQQARTRLMIAPNRRGPREIALNPTSVPHAGLRLRYDVMLQVLRGRKFPGSSPLAAGQLRTLRLAMHHEASKLLPTFLFIAPQKTGCEQLDAEDQLFFALLLEDKMFASPHQLEIFRCQKQWCARSLISEAYKTYRSQLTRAENARR
;
A
#
# COMPACT_ATOMS: atom_id res chain seq x y z
N MET A 1 -20.39 20.03 0.09
CA MET A 1 -19.94 18.64 -0.17
C MET A 1 -18.44 18.44 0.14
N ALA A 2 -17.55 19.35 -0.26
CA ALA A 2 -16.12 19.27 0.06
C ALA A 2 -15.82 19.32 1.58
N GLU A 3 -16.50 20.20 2.33
CA GLU A 3 -16.31 20.32 3.79
C GLU A 3 -16.70 19.05 4.57
N SER A 4 -17.76 18.35 4.15
CA SER A 4 -18.18 17.09 4.77
C SER A 4 -17.17 15.96 4.52
N LEU A 5 -16.59 15.90 3.31
CA LEU A 5 -15.49 14.99 2.99
C LEU A 5 -14.22 15.29 3.80
N LEU A 6 -13.88 16.57 4.00
CA LEU A 6 -12.73 16.98 4.80
C LEU A 6 -12.91 16.66 6.30
N VAL A 7 -14.11 16.81 6.85
CA VAL A 7 -14.40 16.44 8.25
C VAL A 7 -14.37 14.93 8.45
N VAL A 8 -14.91 14.15 7.50
CA VAL A 8 -14.84 12.68 7.53
C VAL A 8 -13.39 12.20 7.40
N ASP A 9 -12.59 12.87 6.56
CA ASP A 9 -11.16 12.57 6.40
C ASP A 9 -10.36 12.88 7.67
N GLN A 10 -10.58 14.03 8.32
CA GLN A 10 -9.90 14.39 9.55
C GLN A 10 -10.24 13.43 10.71
N GLN A 11 -11.49 12.99 10.80
CA GLN A 11 -11.90 12.00 11.80
C GLN A 11 -11.31 10.61 11.50
N ALA A 12 -11.29 10.19 10.23
CA ALA A 12 -10.65 8.94 9.81
C ALA A 12 -9.13 8.97 10.08
N ARG A 13 -8.47 10.08 9.77
CA ARG A 13 -7.07 10.35 10.04
C ARG A 13 -6.74 10.22 11.51
N THR A 14 -7.48 10.93 12.36
CA THR A 14 -7.34 10.86 13.82
C THR A 14 -7.49 9.42 14.32
N ARG A 15 -8.54 8.71 13.88
CA ARG A 15 -8.78 7.31 14.28
C ARG A 15 -7.68 6.36 13.86
N LEU A 16 -7.13 6.52 12.66
CA LEU A 16 -6.04 5.67 12.15
C LEU A 16 -4.73 5.96 12.88
N MET A 17 -4.42 7.24 13.09
CA MET A 17 -3.15 7.67 13.64
C MET A 17 -3.01 7.44 15.15
N ILE A 18 -4.10 7.43 15.93
CA ILE A 18 -4.05 7.15 17.37
C ILE A 18 -3.50 5.75 17.66
N ALA A 19 -3.80 4.77 16.80
CA ALA A 19 -3.36 3.40 16.97
C ALA A 19 -2.87 2.79 15.64
N PRO A 20 -1.66 3.14 15.16
CA PRO A 20 -1.12 2.66 13.88
C PRO A 20 -0.92 1.13 13.83
N ASN A 21 -0.92 0.47 14.99
CA ASN A 21 -0.78 -0.98 15.14
C ASN A 21 -2.06 -1.66 15.63
N ARG A 22 -3.23 -1.00 15.49
CA ARG A 22 -4.53 -1.52 15.97
C ARG A 22 -4.93 -2.89 15.42
N ARG A 23 -4.34 -3.32 14.31
CA ARG A 23 -4.61 -4.64 13.68
C ARG A 23 -3.66 -5.74 14.16
N GLY A 24 -2.75 -5.43 15.09
CA GLY A 24 -1.81 -6.38 15.67
C GLY A 24 -0.35 -6.04 15.41
N PRO A 25 0.58 -6.91 15.86
CA PRO A 25 2.01 -6.68 15.75
C PRO A 25 2.49 -6.67 14.30
N ARG A 26 3.51 -5.85 14.05
CA ARG A 26 4.20 -5.73 12.75
C ARG A 26 5.42 -6.64 12.74
N GLU A 27 5.22 -7.86 12.30
CA GLU A 27 6.17 -8.96 12.42
C GLU A 27 6.72 -9.48 11.08
N ILE A 28 6.37 -8.83 9.96
CA ILE A 28 7.04 -9.07 8.68
C ILE A 28 8.15 -8.04 8.52
N ALA A 29 9.40 -8.51 8.54
CA ALA A 29 10.59 -7.68 8.43
C ALA A 29 10.60 -6.84 7.14
N LEU A 30 11.38 -5.76 7.13
CA LEU A 30 11.57 -4.93 5.93
C LEU A 30 12.03 -5.80 4.75
N ASN A 31 13.11 -6.55 4.93
CA ASN A 31 13.49 -7.58 3.98
C ASN A 31 13.06 -8.95 4.54
N PRO A 32 11.89 -9.50 4.13
CA PRO A 32 11.46 -10.82 4.57
C PRO A 32 12.25 -11.94 3.89
N THR A 33 13.15 -11.62 2.95
CA THR A 33 13.91 -12.59 2.15
C THR A 33 15.29 -12.81 2.78
N SER A 34 15.89 -13.97 2.53
CA SER A 34 17.31 -14.24 2.86
C SER A 34 18.29 -13.58 1.87
N VAL A 35 17.78 -13.00 0.77
CA VAL A 35 18.59 -12.41 -0.28
C VAL A 35 18.95 -10.96 0.09
N PRO A 36 20.24 -10.61 0.16
CA PRO A 36 20.66 -9.22 0.35
C PRO A 36 20.12 -8.32 -0.77
N HIS A 37 19.65 -7.12 -0.42
CA HIS A 37 19.13 -6.13 -1.38
C HIS A 37 18.04 -6.66 -2.33
N ALA A 38 17.23 -7.61 -1.88
CA ALA A 38 16.14 -8.16 -2.69
C ALA A 38 15.23 -7.06 -3.26
N GLY A 39 14.98 -7.15 -4.56
CA GLY A 39 14.05 -6.26 -5.26
C GLY A 39 12.63 -6.35 -4.70
N LEU A 40 11.86 -5.29 -4.91
CA LEU A 40 10.52 -5.13 -4.31
C LEU A 40 9.57 -6.29 -4.67
N ARG A 41 9.61 -6.77 -5.92
CA ARG A 41 8.84 -7.94 -6.36
C ARG A 41 9.11 -9.17 -5.51
N LEU A 42 10.39 -9.52 -5.31
CA LEU A 42 10.77 -10.70 -4.53
C LEU A 42 10.36 -10.54 -3.06
N ARG A 43 10.53 -9.33 -2.50
CA ARG A 43 10.08 -9.02 -1.13
C ARG A 43 8.57 -9.21 -0.97
N TYR A 44 7.76 -8.77 -1.93
CA TYR A 44 6.32 -9.04 -1.92
C TYR A 44 6.00 -10.52 -2.06
N ASP A 45 6.71 -11.25 -2.90
CA ASP A 45 6.45 -12.68 -3.11
C ASP A 45 6.69 -13.47 -1.84
N VAL A 46 7.82 -13.23 -1.18
CA VAL A 46 8.13 -13.86 0.11
C VAL A 46 7.15 -13.41 1.19
N MET A 47 6.77 -12.12 1.24
CA MET A 47 5.73 -11.65 2.16
C MET A 47 4.40 -12.42 1.96
N LEU A 48 3.94 -12.57 0.71
CA LEU A 48 2.72 -13.31 0.41
C LEU A 48 2.80 -14.78 0.80
N GLN A 49 3.97 -15.42 0.64
CA GLN A 49 4.20 -16.78 1.13
C GLN A 49 4.14 -16.87 2.65
N VAL A 50 4.77 -15.93 3.36
CA VAL A 50 4.73 -15.85 4.83
C VAL A 50 3.28 -15.68 5.32
N LEU A 51 2.52 -14.78 4.69
CA LEU A 51 1.11 -14.59 5.02
C LEU A 51 0.27 -15.85 4.74
N ARG A 52 0.50 -16.52 3.61
CA ARG A 52 -0.17 -17.78 3.27
C ARG A 52 0.10 -18.86 4.31
N GLY A 53 1.37 -19.07 4.68
CA GLY A 53 1.77 -20.08 5.66
C GLY A 53 1.20 -19.82 7.06
N ARG A 54 1.09 -18.54 7.45
CA ARG A 54 0.45 -18.15 8.72
C ARG A 54 -1.06 -18.36 8.71
N LYS A 55 -1.74 -17.99 7.62
CA LYS A 55 -3.20 -18.10 7.51
C LYS A 55 -3.65 -19.55 7.26
N PHE A 56 -2.84 -20.34 6.56
CA PHE A 56 -3.13 -21.72 6.19
C PHE A 56 -1.90 -22.61 6.41
N PRO A 57 -1.61 -22.99 7.67
CA PRO A 57 -0.50 -23.87 8.00
C PRO A 57 -0.57 -25.19 7.23
N GLY A 58 0.57 -25.66 6.71
CA GLY A 58 0.66 -26.90 5.93
C GLY A 58 0.12 -26.82 4.49
N SER A 59 -0.40 -25.67 4.05
CA SER A 59 -0.79 -25.50 2.65
C SER A 59 0.41 -25.39 1.71
N SER A 60 0.24 -25.87 0.47
CA SER A 60 1.26 -25.71 -0.57
C SER A 60 1.59 -24.23 -0.81
N PRO A 61 2.86 -23.91 -1.13
CA PRO A 61 3.25 -22.55 -1.49
C PRO A 61 2.41 -22.00 -2.64
N LEU A 62 2.21 -20.68 -2.65
CA LEU A 62 1.55 -20.00 -3.75
C LEU A 62 2.35 -20.18 -5.04
N ALA A 63 1.67 -20.59 -6.11
CA ALA A 63 2.27 -20.69 -7.42
C ALA A 63 2.59 -19.30 -8.00
N ALA A 64 3.49 -19.24 -8.99
CA ALA A 64 3.88 -17.98 -9.62
C ALA A 64 2.70 -17.17 -10.19
N GLY A 65 1.70 -17.87 -10.75
CA GLY A 65 0.46 -17.25 -11.23
C GLY A 65 -0.35 -16.60 -10.10
N GLN A 66 -0.51 -17.30 -8.97
CA GLN A 66 -1.22 -16.77 -7.80
C GLN A 66 -0.50 -15.57 -7.20
N LEU A 67 0.82 -15.64 -7.04
CA LEU A 67 1.63 -14.52 -6.57
C LEU A 67 1.46 -13.29 -7.47
N ARG A 68 1.47 -13.49 -8.80
CA ARG A 68 1.21 -12.41 -9.77
C ARG A 68 -0.17 -11.78 -9.57
N THR A 69 -1.22 -12.60 -9.45
CA THR A 69 -2.58 -12.12 -9.22
C THR A 69 -2.68 -11.28 -7.94
N LEU A 70 -2.12 -11.76 -6.83
CA LEU A 70 -2.15 -11.03 -5.56
C LEU A 70 -1.35 -9.72 -5.63
N ARG A 71 -0.19 -9.71 -6.29
CA ARG A 71 0.56 -8.45 -6.53
C ARG A 71 -0.26 -7.46 -7.36
N LEU A 72 -0.91 -7.91 -8.42
CA LEU A 72 -1.76 -7.04 -9.24
C LEU A 72 -2.94 -6.50 -8.44
N ALA A 73 -3.56 -7.32 -7.58
CA ALA A 73 -4.61 -6.87 -6.68
C ALA A 73 -4.10 -5.79 -5.72
N MET A 74 -2.90 -5.98 -5.13
CA MET A 74 -2.29 -4.96 -4.28
C MET A 74 -2.06 -3.63 -5.02
N HIS A 75 -1.46 -3.68 -6.20
CA HIS A 75 -1.27 -2.48 -7.01
C HIS A 75 -2.59 -1.84 -7.40
N HIS A 76 -3.62 -2.63 -7.71
CA HIS A 76 -4.94 -2.11 -8.03
C HIS A 76 -5.56 -1.35 -6.85
N GLU A 77 -5.54 -1.92 -5.65
CA GLU A 77 -6.08 -1.27 -4.46
C GLU A 77 -5.31 0.01 -4.11
N ALA A 78 -3.99 0.02 -4.29
CA ALA A 78 -3.20 1.25 -4.12
C ALA A 78 -3.60 2.34 -5.13
N SER A 79 -3.76 1.98 -6.42
CA SER A 79 -4.18 2.92 -7.45
C SER A 79 -5.59 3.47 -7.23
N LYS A 80 -6.51 2.68 -6.67
CA LYS A 80 -7.88 3.14 -6.32
C LYS A 80 -7.87 4.29 -5.30
N LEU A 81 -6.89 4.32 -4.39
CA LEU A 81 -6.78 5.35 -3.37
C LEU A 81 -6.01 6.59 -3.81
N LEU A 82 -5.30 6.51 -4.94
CA LEU A 82 -4.52 7.63 -5.43
C LEU A 82 -5.36 8.91 -5.62
N PRO A 83 -6.58 8.89 -6.20
CA PRO A 83 -7.41 10.09 -6.29
C PRO A 83 -7.71 10.71 -4.92
N THR A 84 -7.91 9.88 -3.88
CA THR A 84 -8.10 10.36 -2.51
C THR A 84 -6.84 11.03 -1.98
N PHE A 85 -5.67 10.44 -2.21
CA PHE A 85 -4.39 11.01 -1.81
C PHE A 85 -4.12 12.36 -2.50
N LEU A 86 -4.42 12.45 -3.79
CA LEU A 86 -4.31 13.69 -4.56
C LEU A 86 -5.36 14.74 -4.16
N PHE A 87 -6.53 14.33 -3.68
CA PHE A 87 -7.51 15.28 -3.14
C PHE A 87 -7.03 15.91 -1.82
N ILE A 88 -6.44 15.10 -0.94
CA ILE A 88 -5.95 15.53 0.37
C ILE A 88 -4.65 16.33 0.23
N ALA A 89 -3.79 15.92 -0.70
CA ALA A 89 -2.50 16.55 -0.95
C ALA A 89 -2.31 16.90 -2.44
N PRO A 90 -3.07 17.86 -2.99
CA PRO A 90 -3.12 18.15 -4.43
C PRO A 90 -1.80 18.65 -5.00
N GLN A 91 -0.98 19.30 -4.17
CA GLN A 91 0.32 19.82 -4.57
C GLN A 91 1.40 18.72 -4.63
N LYS A 92 1.12 17.54 -4.06
CA LYS A 92 2.11 16.47 -3.84
C LYS A 92 1.92 15.38 -4.89
N THR A 93 2.74 15.42 -5.94
CA THR A 93 2.70 14.47 -7.08
C THR A 93 3.63 13.28 -6.90
N GLY A 94 4.36 13.21 -5.79
CA GLY A 94 5.24 12.10 -5.43
C GLY A 94 5.12 11.74 -3.95
N CYS A 95 5.27 10.45 -3.65
CA CYS A 95 5.25 9.96 -2.27
C CYS A 95 6.36 10.60 -1.41
N GLU A 96 7.48 10.96 -2.02
CA GLU A 96 8.61 11.65 -1.39
C GLU A 96 8.29 13.09 -0.94
N GLN A 97 7.24 13.70 -1.47
CA GLN A 97 6.79 15.05 -1.12
C GLN A 97 5.82 15.05 0.07
N LEU A 98 5.31 13.88 0.45
CA LEU A 98 4.46 13.69 1.62
C LEU A 98 5.31 13.83 2.89
N ASP A 99 4.78 14.55 3.89
CA ASP A 99 5.39 14.58 5.21
C ASP A 99 5.18 13.22 5.92
N ALA A 100 5.85 13.05 7.05
CA ALA A 100 5.78 11.78 7.79
C ALA A 100 4.35 11.41 8.22
N GLU A 101 3.51 12.42 8.49
CA GLU A 101 2.15 12.23 8.93
C GLU A 101 1.26 11.73 7.79
N ASP A 102 1.31 12.39 6.64
CA ASP A 102 0.61 11.98 5.43
C ASP A 102 1.05 10.60 4.96
N GLN A 103 2.36 10.32 4.98
CA GLN A 103 2.88 9.00 4.62
C GLN A 103 2.32 7.91 5.53
N LEU A 104 2.24 8.17 6.83
CA LEU A 104 1.69 7.22 7.79
C LEU A 104 0.19 7.05 7.57
N PHE A 105 -0.56 8.14 7.48
CA PHE A 105 -2.01 8.10 7.27
C PHE A 105 -2.39 7.36 5.99
N PHE A 106 -1.74 7.66 4.85
CA PHE A 106 -2.00 6.99 3.58
C PHE A 106 -1.64 5.50 3.65
N ALA A 107 -0.55 5.14 4.32
CA ALA A 107 -0.17 3.75 4.53
C ALA A 107 -1.23 2.99 5.35
N LEU A 108 -1.71 3.58 6.45
CA LEU A 108 -2.75 3.00 7.30
C LEU A 108 -4.09 2.87 6.57
N LEU A 109 -4.45 3.86 5.75
CA LEU A 109 -5.66 3.81 4.94
C LEU A 109 -5.58 2.69 3.88
N LEU A 110 -4.43 2.53 3.23
CA LEU A 110 -4.21 1.43 2.28
C LEU A 110 -4.28 0.07 2.97
N GLU A 111 -3.68 -0.07 4.15
CA GLU A 111 -3.75 -1.29 4.96
C GLU A 111 -5.19 -1.71 5.27
N ASP A 112 -6.04 -0.76 5.65
CA ASP A 112 -7.47 -0.99 5.87
C ASP A 112 -8.19 -1.48 4.61
N LYS A 113 -7.94 -0.83 3.48
CA LYS A 113 -8.59 -1.15 2.21
C LYS A 113 -8.14 -2.50 1.66
N MET A 114 -6.87 -2.83 1.81
CA MET A 114 -6.30 -4.13 1.44
C MET A 114 -6.92 -5.27 2.25
N PHE A 115 -7.10 -5.07 3.55
CA PHE A 115 -7.74 -6.05 4.40
C PHE A 115 -9.24 -6.21 4.06
N ALA A 116 -9.92 -5.11 3.72
CA ALA A 116 -11.32 -5.14 3.29
C ALA A 116 -11.53 -5.64 1.85
N SER A 117 -10.45 -5.79 1.07
CA SER A 117 -10.53 -6.27 -0.31
C SER A 117 -10.95 -7.75 -0.37
N PRO A 118 -11.43 -8.25 -1.53
CA PRO A 118 -11.78 -9.66 -1.70
C PRO A 118 -10.62 -10.63 -1.40
N HIS A 119 -9.38 -10.16 -1.51
CA HIS A 119 -8.18 -10.96 -1.26
C HIS A 119 -7.76 -10.95 0.22
N GLN A 120 -8.37 -10.09 1.05
CA GLN A 120 -8.13 -9.95 2.50
C GLN A 120 -6.62 -9.93 2.84
N LEU A 121 -5.88 -9.04 2.20
CA LEU A 121 -4.42 -9.03 2.27
C LEU A 121 -3.94 -8.34 3.56
N GLU A 122 -3.27 -9.10 4.42
CA GLU A 122 -2.77 -8.65 5.72
C GLU A 122 -1.44 -7.88 5.65
N ILE A 123 -1.32 -6.95 4.68
CA ILE A 123 -0.08 -6.18 4.50
C ILE A 123 0.25 -5.25 5.69
N PHE A 124 -0.71 -5.04 6.60
CA PHE A 124 -0.53 -4.30 7.86
C PHE A 124 0.50 -4.94 8.80
N ARG A 125 0.85 -6.21 8.59
CA ARG A 125 1.87 -6.92 9.39
C ARG A 125 3.29 -6.51 9.02
N CYS A 126 3.48 -5.69 7.99
CA CYS A 126 4.79 -5.22 7.56
C CYS A 126 5.36 -4.15 8.52
N GLN A 127 6.59 -4.37 8.99
CA GLN A 127 7.34 -3.42 9.80
C GLN A 127 7.53 -2.09 9.08
N LYS A 128 7.44 -0.98 9.82
CA LYS A 128 7.55 0.38 9.27
C LYS A 128 6.62 0.64 8.07
N GLN A 129 5.51 -0.11 7.99
CA GLN A 129 4.52 -0.02 6.92
C GLN A 129 5.15 -0.18 5.52
N TRP A 130 6.28 -0.92 5.40
CA TRP A 130 7.08 -0.89 4.17
C TRP A 130 6.28 -1.32 2.94
N CYS A 131 5.39 -2.31 3.11
CA CYS A 131 4.52 -2.82 2.04
C CYS A 131 3.60 -1.73 1.49
N ALA A 132 2.85 -1.09 2.38
CA ALA A 132 1.92 -0.02 2.00
C ALA A 132 2.67 1.19 1.42
N ARG A 133 3.76 1.64 2.05
CA ARG A 133 4.55 2.78 1.57
C ARG A 133 5.15 2.54 0.18
N SER A 134 5.68 1.34 -0.06
CA SER A 134 6.21 0.98 -1.37
C SER A 134 5.11 0.91 -2.44
N LEU A 135 3.92 0.38 -2.13
CA LEU A 135 2.78 0.39 -3.06
C LEU A 135 2.32 1.81 -3.41
N ILE A 136 2.23 2.70 -2.41
CA ILE A 136 1.88 4.11 -2.62
C ILE A 136 2.91 4.79 -3.51
N SER A 137 4.20 4.58 -3.25
CA SER A 137 5.29 5.12 -4.09
C SER A 137 5.16 4.66 -5.54
N GLU A 138 4.91 3.37 -5.78
CA GLU A 138 4.70 2.85 -7.13
C GLU A 138 3.45 3.44 -7.80
N ALA A 139 2.34 3.61 -7.07
CA ALA A 139 1.12 4.25 -7.59
C ALA A 139 1.38 5.70 -8.05
N TYR A 140 2.10 6.49 -7.25
CA TYR A 140 2.52 7.85 -7.63
C TYR A 140 3.44 7.85 -8.86
N LYS A 141 4.39 6.91 -8.95
CA LYS A 141 5.25 6.79 -10.14
C LYS A 141 4.44 6.48 -11.40
N THR A 142 3.50 5.54 -11.33
CA THR A 142 2.60 5.22 -12.45
C THR A 142 1.80 6.44 -12.88
N TYR A 143 1.25 7.19 -11.93
CA TYR A 143 0.49 8.41 -12.22
C TYR A 143 1.34 9.50 -12.87
N ARG A 144 2.54 9.79 -12.35
CA ARG A 144 3.46 10.74 -12.99
C ARG A 144 3.79 10.32 -14.42
N SER A 145 4.07 9.03 -14.65
CA SER A 145 4.32 8.54 -16.01
C SER A 145 3.11 8.73 -16.93
N GLN A 146 1.88 8.62 -16.42
CA GLN A 146 0.67 8.86 -17.21
C GLN A 146 0.51 10.35 -17.53
N LEU A 147 0.78 11.25 -16.59
CA LEU A 147 0.75 12.70 -16.82
C LEU A 147 1.73 13.10 -17.93
N THR A 148 2.99 12.67 -17.84
CA THR A 148 4.01 12.98 -18.87
C THR A 148 3.61 12.47 -20.26
N ARG A 149 3.01 11.27 -20.34
CA ARG A 149 2.51 10.75 -21.63
C ARG A 149 1.36 11.57 -22.18
N ALA A 150 0.43 11.99 -21.31
CA ALA A 150 -0.71 12.81 -21.72
C ALA A 150 -0.27 14.22 -22.17
N GLU A 151 0.73 14.81 -21.52
CA GLU A 151 1.33 16.08 -21.93
C GLU A 151 2.02 15.96 -23.30
N ASN A 152 2.82 14.91 -23.50
CA ASN A 152 3.51 14.66 -24.77
C ASN A 152 2.52 14.38 -25.91
N ALA A 153 1.37 13.75 -25.63
CA ALA A 153 0.34 13.50 -26.63
C ALA A 153 -0.47 14.77 -27.02
N ARG A 154 -0.36 15.84 -26.24
CA ARG A 154 -1.01 17.14 -26.50
C ARG A 154 -0.09 18.14 -27.21
N ARG A 155 1.20 17.82 -27.37
CA ARG A 155 2.18 18.60 -28.12
C ARG A 155 2.27 18.07 -29.54
#